data_AF-A0A2V8RDZ7-F1
#
_entry.id   AF-A0A2V8RDZ7-F1
#
_cell.length_a   1.000
_cell.length_b   1.000
_cell.length_c   1.000
_cell.angle_alpha   90.00
_cell.angle_beta   90.00
_cell.angle_gamma   90.00
#
_symmetry.space_group_name_H-M   'P 1'
#
loop_
_entity.id
_entity.type
_entity.pdbx_description
1 polymer ?
#
loop_
_entity_poly.entity_id
_entity_poly.type
_entity_poly.pdbx_seq_one_letter_code
_entity_poly.pdbx_strand_id
1 'polypeptide(L)'
;MSATAPARPETNEYAPYYEKYVSLVPDADVVETLTRQGEETLALLGGITEERSLFRYEPGKWSIKEVVGHLIDTEHIFAYRALAIARGEQKPLPGMDQEEYMYL
;
A
#
# COMPACT_ATOMS: atom_id res chain seq x y z
N MET A 1 -1.92 27.95 -4.49
CA MET A 1 -2.99 27.23 -5.20
C MET A 1 -3.57 26.25 -4.20
N SER A 2 -4.86 26.33 -3.89
CA SER A 2 -5.52 25.30 -3.09
C SER A 2 -5.67 24.09 -4.01
N ALA A 3 -4.86 23.06 -3.80
CA ALA A 3 -5.01 21.82 -4.54
C ALA A 3 -6.29 21.17 -4.03
N THR A 4 -7.31 21.08 -4.90
CA THR A 4 -8.50 20.27 -4.64
C THR A 4 -8.02 18.84 -4.39
N ALA A 5 -8.51 18.21 -3.33
CA ALA A 5 -8.26 16.80 -3.05
C ALA A 5 -8.55 15.98 -4.32
N PRO A 6 -7.69 15.02 -4.71
CA PRO A 6 -7.98 14.19 -5.87
C PRO A 6 -9.27 13.41 -5.62
N ALA A 7 -10.21 13.50 -6.55
CA ALA A 7 -11.46 12.76 -6.50
C ALA A 7 -11.20 11.26 -6.68
N ARG A 8 -12.13 10.42 -6.22
CA ARG A 8 -12.09 8.98 -6.51
C ARG A 8 -12.02 8.77 -8.03
N PRO A 9 -11.10 7.90 -8.52
CA PRO A 9 -10.97 7.66 -9.96
C PRO A 9 -12.23 7.00 -10.54
N GLU A 10 -12.54 7.33 -11.78
CA GLU A 10 -13.57 6.68 -12.58
C GLU A 10 -13.13 5.28 -13.02
N THR A 11 -14.09 4.37 -13.29
CA THR A 11 -13.81 2.96 -13.60
C THR A 11 -13.01 2.74 -14.89
N ASN A 12 -12.88 3.76 -15.74
CA ASN A 12 -12.07 3.76 -16.96
C ASN A 12 -10.62 4.24 -16.72
N GLU A 13 -10.28 4.72 -15.52
CA GLU A 13 -8.94 5.20 -15.16
C GLU A 13 -8.05 4.09 -14.56
N TYR A 14 -8.62 2.92 -14.24
CA TYR A 14 -7.89 1.76 -13.72
C TYR A 14 -8.38 0.45 -14.32
N ALA A 15 -7.54 -0.58 -14.25
CA ALA A 15 -7.92 -1.92 -14.69
C ALA A 15 -9.03 -2.50 -13.79
N PRO A 16 -10.03 -3.24 -14.33
CA PRO A 16 -11.15 -3.78 -13.55
C PRO A 16 -10.75 -4.62 -12.32
N TYR A 17 -9.56 -5.23 -12.33
CA TYR A 17 -9.00 -5.93 -11.18
C TYR A 17 -8.92 -5.05 -9.92
N TYR A 18 -8.68 -3.74 -10.08
CA TYR A 18 -8.52 -2.81 -8.96
C TYR A 18 -9.83 -2.28 -8.37
N GLU A 19 -10.97 -2.51 -9.03
CA GLU A 19 -12.30 -2.04 -8.60
C GLU A 19 -12.57 -2.37 -7.13
N LYS A 20 -12.29 -3.62 -6.73
CA LYS A 20 -12.49 -4.06 -5.35
C LYS A 20 -11.73 -3.17 -4.37
N TYR A 21 -10.49 -2.80 -4.67
CA TYR A 21 -9.68 -1.98 -3.76
C TYR A 21 -10.13 -0.52 -3.76
N VAL A 22 -10.41 0.05 -4.93
CA VAL A 22 -10.92 1.43 -5.07
C VAL A 22 -12.24 1.60 -4.32
N SER A 23 -13.13 0.60 -4.38
CA SER A 23 -14.43 0.62 -3.70
C SER A 23 -14.34 0.58 -2.15
N LEU A 24 -13.21 0.12 -1.58
CA LEU A 24 -13.01 0.06 -0.13
C LEU A 24 -12.55 1.39 0.47
N VAL A 25 -12.05 2.31 -0.36
CA VAL A 25 -11.61 3.64 0.08
C VAL A 25 -12.84 4.53 0.26
N PRO A 26 -13.07 5.15 1.43
CA PRO A 26 -14.19 6.08 1.64
C PRO A 26 -14.19 7.23 0.63
N ASP A 27 -15.36 7.83 0.42
CA ASP A 27 -15.47 9.05 -0.39
C ASP A 27 -15.05 10.27 0.47
N ALA A 28 -13.74 10.41 0.65
CA ALA A 28 -13.08 11.38 1.50
C ALA A 28 -11.72 11.80 0.90
N ASP A 29 -11.06 12.79 1.50
CA ASP A 29 -9.70 13.17 1.11
C ASP A 29 -8.75 11.97 1.24
N VAL A 30 -8.03 11.64 0.16
CA VAL A 30 -7.17 10.46 0.12
C VAL A 30 -5.96 10.59 1.04
N VAL A 31 -5.42 11.80 1.22
CA VAL A 31 -4.23 12.04 2.06
C VAL A 31 -4.61 11.93 3.54
N GLU A 32 -5.76 12.49 3.92
CA GLU A 32 -6.35 12.31 5.25
C GLU A 32 -6.66 10.83 5.52
N THR A 33 -7.24 10.14 4.54
CA THR A 33 -7.56 8.71 4.64
C THR A 33 -6.31 7.87 4.86
N LEU A 34 -5.24 8.09 4.08
CA LEU A 34 -3.96 7.41 4.24
C LEU A 34 -3.32 7.71 5.60
N THR A 35 -3.36 8.96 6.05
CA THR A 35 -2.80 9.37 7.35
C THR A 35 -3.49 8.63 8.50
N ARG A 36 -4.83 8.64 8.50
CA ARG A 36 -5.62 7.92 9.50
C ARG A 36 -5.39 6.40 9.46
N GLN A 37 -5.35 5.81 8.26
CA GLN A 37 -5.09 4.38 8.11
C GLN A 37 -3.71 3.98 8.63
N GLY A 38 -2.70 4.84 8.48
CA GLY A 38 -1.38 4.64 9.07
C GLY A 38 -1.44 4.56 10.60
N GLU A 39 -2.14 5.48 11.25
CA GLU A 39 -2.34 5.47 12.70
C GLU A 39 -3.09 4.23 13.19
N GLU A 40 -4.17 3.85 12.50
CA GLU A 40 -4.95 2.64 12.80
C GLU A 40 -4.11 1.37 12.65
N THR A 41 -3.28 1.30 11.60
CA THR A 41 -2.38 0.18 11.35
C THR A 41 -1.31 0.06 12.43
N LEU A 42 -0.70 1.18 12.83
CA LEU A 42 0.28 1.21 13.93
C LEU A 42 -0.36 0.77 15.26
N ALA A 43 -1.57 1.24 15.55
CA ALA A 43 -2.30 0.85 16.76
C ALA A 43 -2.62 -0.66 16.77
N LEU A 44 -3.04 -1.21 15.62
CA LEU A 44 -3.29 -2.64 15.46
C LEU A 44 -2.01 -3.47 15.68
N LEU A 45 -0.88 -3.05 15.10
CA LEU A 45 0.38 -3.76 15.17
C LEU A 45 1.08 -3.62 16.53
N GLY A 46 0.86 -2.51 17.24
CA GLY A 46 1.53 -2.21 18.52
C GLY A 46 1.27 -3.23 19.64
N GLY A 47 0.19 -4.02 19.52
CA GLY A 47 -0.13 -5.11 20.46
C GLY A 47 0.48 -6.47 20.12
N ILE A 48 1.23 -6.58 19.01
CA ILE A 48 1.77 -7.85 18.53
C ILE A 48 3.16 -8.08 19.12
N THR A 49 3.32 -9.17 19.87
CA THR A 49 4.63 -9.57 20.40
C THR A 49 5.52 -10.13 19.28
N GLU A 50 6.83 -10.12 19.49
CA GLU A 50 7.78 -10.73 18.54
C GLU A 50 7.42 -12.20 18.24
N GLU A 51 7.09 -12.99 19.27
CA GLU A 51 6.66 -14.38 19.08
C GLU A 51 5.40 -14.49 18.21
N ARG A 52 4.39 -13.66 18.47
CA ARG A 52 3.16 -13.65 17.66
C ARG A 52 3.42 -13.16 16.24
N SER A 53 4.39 -12.28 16.04
CA SER A 53 4.73 -11.78 14.70
C SER A 53 5.19 -12.89 13.75
N LEU A 54 5.70 -14.01 14.28
CA LEU A 54 6.15 -15.17 13.51
C LEU A 54 5.02 -16.13 13.13
N PHE A 55 3.78 -15.90 13.58
CA PHE A 55 2.63 -16.75 13.28
C PHE A 55 2.33 -16.78 11.77
N ARG A 56 2.10 -17.99 11.25
CA ARG A 56 1.64 -18.29 9.88
C ARG A 56 0.38 -19.13 9.97
N TYR A 57 -0.66 -18.77 9.21
CA TYR A 57 -1.91 -19.53 9.25
C TYR A 57 -1.80 -20.88 8.52
N GLU A 58 -0.91 -20.99 7.53
CA GLU A 58 -0.66 -22.22 6.78
C GLU A 58 0.82 -22.32 6.37
N PRO A 59 1.36 -23.54 6.13
CA PRO A 59 2.69 -23.74 5.59
C PRO A 59 2.87 -23.00 4.25
N GLY A 60 4.03 -22.35 4.08
CA GLY A 60 4.36 -21.60 2.87
C GLY A 60 3.68 -20.22 2.76
N LYS A 61 2.87 -19.81 3.74
CA LYS A 61 2.32 -18.45 3.80
C LYS A 61 3.21 -17.53 4.61
N TRP A 62 3.20 -16.25 4.29
CA TRP A 62 3.91 -15.25 5.06
C TRP A 62 3.42 -15.19 6.51
N SER A 63 4.37 -14.95 7.41
CA SER A 63 4.12 -14.57 8.79
C SER A 63 3.58 -13.15 8.86
N ILE A 64 3.02 -12.76 10.02
CA ILE A 64 2.59 -11.37 10.24
C ILE A 64 3.77 -10.41 9.99
N LYS A 65 4.96 -10.76 10.47
CA LYS A 65 6.18 -9.96 10.31
C LYS A 65 6.56 -9.73 8.85
N GLU A 66 6.49 -10.79 8.04
CA GLU A 66 6.75 -10.71 6.59
C GLU A 66 5.67 -9.90 5.88
N VAL A 67 4.39 -10.05 6.22
CA VAL A 67 3.32 -9.21 5.67
C VAL A 67 3.59 -7.73 5.96
N VAL A 68 4.00 -7.39 7.19
CA VAL A 68 4.35 -6.01 7.55
C VAL A 68 5.56 -5.51 6.75
N GLY A 69 6.60 -6.35 6.58
CA GLY A 69 7.74 -6.03 5.72
C GLY A 69 7.31 -5.71 4.28
N HIS A 70 6.47 -6.57 3.69
CA HIS A 70 5.93 -6.36 2.35
C HIS A 70 5.15 -5.04 2.22
N LEU A 71 4.34 -4.68 3.22
CA LEU A 71 3.63 -3.41 3.23
C LEU A 71 4.60 -2.22 3.25
N ILE A 72 5.67 -2.29 4.05
CA ILE A 72 6.69 -1.24 4.13
C ILE A 72 7.38 -1.06 2.77
N ASP A 73 7.81 -2.14 2.13
CA ASP A 73 8.47 -2.06 0.81
C ASP A 73 7.52 -1.50 -0.25
N THR A 74 6.27 -1.96 -0.22
CA THR A 74 5.21 -1.51 -1.13
C THR A 74 4.94 -0.01 -1.00
N GLU A 75 4.86 0.52 0.23
CA GLU A 75 4.70 1.96 0.50
C GLU A 75 5.86 2.78 -0.08
N HIS A 76 7.11 2.34 0.13
CA HIS A 76 8.27 3.05 -0.43
C HIS A 76 8.25 3.06 -1.96
N ILE A 77 7.86 1.95 -2.58
CA ILE A 77 7.75 1.85 -4.04
C ILE A 77 6.62 2.74 -4.57
N PHE A 78 5.46 2.77 -3.91
CA PHE A 78 4.36 3.65 -4.32
C PHE A 78 4.69 5.13 -4.12
N ALA A 79 5.38 5.50 -3.04
CA ALA A 79 5.85 6.86 -2.82
C ALA A 79 6.82 7.30 -3.93
N TYR A 80 7.77 6.43 -4.29
CA TYR A 80 8.67 6.66 -5.43
C TYR A 80 7.91 6.83 -6.74
N ARG A 81 6.96 5.93 -7.03
CA ARG A 81 6.15 5.99 -8.27
C ARG A 81 5.30 7.27 -8.32
N ALA A 82 4.68 7.66 -7.21
CA ALA A 82 3.90 8.89 -7.10
C ALA A 82 4.78 10.12 -7.40
N LEU A 83 5.99 10.18 -6.83
CA LEU A 83 6.96 11.24 -7.12
C LEU A 83 7.35 11.25 -8.62
N ALA A 84 7.68 10.09 -9.19
CA ALA A 84 8.10 9.99 -10.59
C ALA A 84 6.99 10.48 -11.53
N ILE A 85 5.74 10.04 -11.30
CA ILE A 85 4.56 10.48 -12.06
C ILE A 85 4.35 11.99 -11.90
N ALA A 86 4.42 12.52 -10.69
CA ALA A 86 4.26 13.95 -10.42
C ALA A 86 5.34 14.83 -11.09
N ARG A 87 6.52 14.25 -11.38
CA ARG A 87 7.61 14.91 -12.14
C ARG A 87 7.52 14.69 -13.64
N GLY A 88 6.49 14.01 -14.12
CA GLY A 88 6.26 13.76 -15.55
C GLY A 88 7.21 12.72 -16.14
N GLU A 89 7.73 11.79 -15.33
CA GLU A 89 8.54 10.68 -15.84
C GLU A 89 7.77 9.91 -16.92
N GLN A 90 8.43 9.67 -18.06
CA GLN A 90 7.82 9.01 -19.22
C GLN A 90 8.34 7.58 -19.39
N LYS A 91 9.44 7.23 -18.73
CA LYS A 91 9.96 5.86 -18.77
C LYS A 91 9.06 4.92 -17.97
N PRO A 92 8.95 3.64 -18.39
CA PRO A 92 8.29 2.63 -17.57
C PRO A 92 8.91 2.57 -16.17
N LEU A 93 8.06 2.63 -15.15
CA LEU A 93 8.50 2.49 -13.76
C LEU A 93 8.80 1.00 -13.48
N PRO A 94 9.85 0.69 -12.69
CA PRO A 94 10.18 -0.70 -12.38
C PRO A 94 9.00 -1.45 -11.74
N GLY A 95 8.85 -2.72 -12.14
CA GLY A 95 7.98 -3.66 -11.45
C GLY A 95 8.50 -3.98 -10.04
N MET A 96 7.69 -4.68 -9.27
CA MET A 96 8.09 -5.25 -7.98
C MET A 96 7.60 -6.69 -7.96
N ASP A 97 8.53 -7.64 -7.89
CA ASP A 97 8.18 -9.02 -7.55
C ASP A 97 8.16 -9.13 -6.03
N GLN A 98 6.98 -9.41 -5.49
CA GLN A 98 6.78 -9.42 -4.04
C GLN A 98 7.57 -10.54 -3.33
N GLU A 99 7.83 -11.67 -4.01
CA GLU A 99 8.55 -12.79 -3.43
C GLU A 99 10.05 -12.51 -3.46
N GLU A 100 10.58 -11.94 -4.56
CA GLU A 100 11.99 -11.52 -4.60
C GLU A 100 12.29 -10.49 -3.51
N TYR A 101 11.45 -9.46 -3.37
CA TYR A 101 11.63 -8.44 -2.33
C TYR A 101 11.56 -9.00 -0.91
N MET A 102 10.82 -10.08 -0.67
CA MET A 102 10.72 -10.71 0.65
C MET A 102 12.00 -11.44 1.07
N TYR A 103 12.77 -11.96 0.11
CA TYR A 103 13.87 -12.89 0.36
C TYR A 103 15.26 -12.32 0.04
N LEU A 104 15.35 -11.04 -0.35
CA LEU A 104 16.60 -10.28 -0.56
C LEU A 104 17.05 -9.56 0.72
#